data_AF-A0A925HH27-F1
#
_entry.id   AF-A0A925HH27-F1
#
_cell.length_a   1.000
_cell.length_b   1.000
_cell.length_c   1.000
_cell.angle_alpha   90.00
_cell.angle_beta   90.00
_cell.angle_gamma   90.00
#
_symmetry.space_group_name_H-M   'P 1'
#
loop_
_entity.id
_entity.type
_entity.pdbx_description
1 polymer ?
#
loop_
_entity_poly.entity_id
_entity_poly.type
_entity_poly.pdbx_seq_one_letter_code
_entity_poly.pdbx_strand_id
1 'polypeptide(L)'
;MQLFDGLDADDSTYRALSLILEAWDEGTESGVPNEQMAYAALFTALTDLVSQFGEDAVVKLANGLERRIRIGEFTLHRTRQ
;
A
#
# COMPACT_ATOMS: atom_id res chain seq x y z
N MET A 1 5.36 -5.22 16.86
CA MET A 1 5.48 -4.92 15.43
C MET A 1 6.80 -5.53 14.95
N GLN A 2 6.78 -6.85 14.72
CA GLN A 2 7.95 -7.68 14.35
C GLN A 2 7.60 -8.39 13.03
N LEU A 3 7.41 -7.62 11.97
CA LEU A 3 7.06 -8.16 10.64
C LEU A 3 8.22 -8.06 9.64
N PHE A 4 9.36 -7.49 10.04
CA PHE A 4 10.47 -7.17 9.15
C PHE A 4 11.86 -7.58 9.68
N ASP A 5 11.91 -8.36 10.76
CA ASP A 5 13.16 -8.77 11.42
C ASP A 5 13.73 -10.05 10.80
N GLY A 6 14.12 -9.98 9.52
CA GLY A 6 14.69 -11.13 8.81
C GLY A 6 14.63 -11.11 7.29
N LEU A 7 14.21 -10.00 6.67
CA LEU A 7 14.50 -9.78 5.26
C LEU A 7 15.93 -9.25 5.21
N ASP A 8 16.87 -10.05 4.70
CA ASP A 8 18.06 -9.49 4.08
C ASP A 8 17.57 -8.34 3.18
N ALA A 9 18.06 -7.14 3.47
CA ALA A 9 17.65 -5.90 2.83
C ALA A 9 17.95 -5.96 1.34
N ASP A 10 17.07 -6.58 0.57
CA ASP A 10 17.00 -6.38 -0.86
C ASP A 10 16.62 -4.91 -1.03
N ASP A 11 17.65 -4.10 -1.34
CA ASP A 11 17.62 -2.64 -1.50
C ASP A 11 16.34 -2.20 -2.25
N SER A 12 15.90 -3.01 -3.21
CA SER A 12 14.68 -2.80 -4.00
C SER A 12 13.40 -2.54 -3.19
N THR A 13 13.11 -3.33 -2.15
CA THR A 13 11.83 -3.24 -1.42
C THR A 13 11.83 -2.03 -0.49
N TYR A 14 12.93 -1.81 0.24
CA TYR A 14 13.08 -0.64 1.09
C TYR A 14 13.15 0.64 0.26
N ARG A 15 13.83 0.60 -0.88
CA ARG A 15 13.90 1.72 -1.83
C ARG A 15 12.53 2.06 -2.40
N ALA A 16 11.75 1.07 -2.83
CA ALA A 16 10.39 1.28 -3.32
C ALA A 16 9.50 1.93 -2.26
N LEU A 17 9.56 1.45 -1.00
CA LEU A 17 8.81 2.05 0.09
C LEU A 17 9.25 3.51 0.35
N SER A 18 10.55 3.77 0.36
CA SER A 18 11.09 5.12 0.57
C SER A 18 10.59 6.09 -0.51
N LEU A 19 10.60 5.68 -1.79
CA LEU A 19 10.08 6.48 -2.90
C LEU A 19 8.58 6.80 -2.75
N ILE A 20 7.79 5.85 -2.27
CA ILE A 20 6.35 6.07 -2.03
C ILE A 20 6.13 7.02 -0.85
N LEU A 21 6.93 6.94 0.21
CA LEU A 21 6.84 7.86 1.34
C LEU A 21 7.26 9.28 0.94
N GLU A 22 8.33 9.43 0.17
CA GLU A 22 8.77 10.72 -0.38
C GLU A 22 7.67 11.36 -1.25
N ALA A 23 7.03 10.57 -2.12
CA ALA A 23 5.90 11.05 -2.92
C ALA A 23 4.68 11.44 -2.06
N TRP A 24 4.51 10.81 -0.89
CA TRP A 24 3.46 11.16 0.07
C TRP A 24 3.72 12.51 0.72
N ASP A 25 4.95 12.74 1.17
CA ASP A 25 5.38 14.02 1.75
C ASP A 25 5.18 15.15 0.73
N GLU A 26 5.68 14.98 -0.50
CA GLU A 26 5.53 15.96 -1.58
C GLU A 26 4.06 16.28 -1.90
N GLY A 27 3.20 15.24 -1.97
CA GLY A 27 1.77 15.42 -2.22
C GLY A 27 1.09 16.23 -1.13
N THR A 28 1.41 15.95 0.14
CA THR A 28 0.84 16.70 1.26
C THR A 28 1.35 18.13 1.34
N GLU A 29 2.63 18.37 1.07
CA GLU A 29 3.23 19.71 1.00
C GLU A 29 2.61 20.55 -0.13
N SER A 30 2.21 19.90 -1.22
CA SER A 30 1.51 20.51 -2.35
C SER A 30 0.02 20.81 -2.06
N GLY A 31 -0.48 20.46 -0.88
CA GLY A 31 -1.86 20.68 -0.46
C GLY A 31 -2.84 19.60 -0.93
N VAL A 32 -2.36 18.45 -1.42
CA VAL A 32 -3.23 17.32 -1.78
C VAL A 32 -3.68 16.60 -0.50
N PRO A 33 -4.99 16.39 -0.29
CA PRO A 33 -5.47 15.63 0.85
C PRO A 33 -4.96 14.19 0.85
N ASN A 34 -4.60 13.67 2.04
CA ASN A 34 -4.15 12.28 2.22
C ASN A 34 -5.10 11.23 1.62
N GLU A 35 -6.41 11.47 1.71
CA GLU A 35 -7.42 10.59 1.12
C GLU A 35 -7.30 10.52 -0.42
N GLN A 36 -7.04 11.65 -1.08
CA GLN A 36 -6.85 11.70 -2.53
C GLN A 36 -5.55 11.03 -2.96
N MET A 37 -4.47 11.22 -2.19
CA MET A 37 -3.21 10.50 -2.39
C MET A 37 -3.42 8.98 -2.30
N ALA A 38 -4.19 8.51 -1.31
CA ALA A 38 -4.50 7.10 -1.15
C ALA A 38 -5.29 6.52 -2.33
N TYR A 39 -6.32 7.23 -2.81
CA TYR A 39 -7.08 6.79 -3.98
C TYR A 39 -6.22 6.77 -5.25
N ALA A 40 -5.38 7.78 -5.46
CA ALA A 40 -4.47 7.83 -6.60
C ALA A 40 -3.45 6.69 -6.56
N ALA A 41 -2.82 6.45 -5.41
CA ALA A 41 -1.87 5.36 -5.23
C ALA A 41 -2.51 3.99 -5.49
N LEU A 42 -3.73 3.75 -4.98
CA LEU A 42 -4.46 2.52 -5.22
C LEU A 42 -4.80 2.34 -6.71
N PHE A 43 -5.26 3.40 -7.37
CA PHE A 43 -5.57 3.36 -8.81
C PHE A 43 -4.32 3.02 -9.63
N THR A 44 -3.20 3.70 -9.37
CA THR A 44 -1.92 3.45 -10.05
C THR A 44 -1.44 2.02 -9.82
N ALA A 45 -1.43 1.56 -8.57
CA ALA A 45 -1.00 0.21 -8.24
C ALA A 45 -1.88 -0.86 -8.92
N LEU A 46 -3.21 -0.71 -8.87
CA LEU A 46 -4.11 -1.68 -9.52
C LEU A 46 -3.96 -1.67 -11.04
N THR A 47 -3.77 -0.50 -11.65
CA THR A 47 -3.56 -0.36 -13.11
C THR A 47 -2.29 -1.09 -13.55
N ASP A 48 -1.18 -0.90 -12.84
CA ASP A 48 0.09 -1.58 -13.11
C ASP A 48 -0.02 -3.09 -12.92
N LEU A 49 -0.69 -3.54 -11.85
CA LEU A 49 -0.90 -4.96 -11.61
C LEU A 49 -1.78 -5.61 -12.67
N VAL A 50 -2.85 -4.94 -13.13
CA VAL A 50 -3.70 -5.45 -14.22
C VAL A 50 -2.92 -5.51 -15.53
N SER A 51 -2.10 -4.49 -15.81
CA SER A 51 -1.26 -4.46 -17.01
C SER A 51 -0.24 -5.61 -17.03
N GLN A 52 0.35 -5.94 -15.88
CA GLN A 52 1.38 -6.97 -15.78
C GLN A 52 0.83 -8.40 -15.65
N PHE A 53 -0.29 -8.58 -14.95
CA PHE A 53 -0.78 -9.90 -14.54
C PHE A 53 -2.20 -10.24 -15.01
N GLY A 54 -2.92 -9.28 -15.59
CA GLY A 54 -4.30 -9.43 -16.04
C GLY A 54 -5.35 -9.27 -14.94
N GLU A 55 -6.60 -9.00 -15.35
CA GLU A 55 -7.71 -8.67 -14.45
C GLU A 55 -8.02 -9.79 -13.45
N ASP A 56 -8.09 -11.05 -13.90
CA ASP A 56 -8.42 -12.20 -13.05
C ASP A 56 -7.44 -12.40 -11.89
N ALA A 57 -6.15 -12.13 -12.12
CA ALA A 57 -5.12 -12.21 -11.07
C ALA A 57 -5.34 -11.11 -10.02
N VAL A 58 -5.62 -9.89 -10.47
CA VAL A 58 -5.85 -8.74 -9.58
C VAL A 58 -7.16 -8.86 -8.81
N VAL A 59 -8.21 -9.43 -9.40
CA VAL A 59 -9.46 -9.74 -8.70
C VAL A 59 -9.21 -10.70 -7.52
N LYS A 60 -8.41 -11.76 -7.73
CA LYS A 60 -8.03 -12.68 -6.65
C LYS A 60 -7.26 -11.98 -5.53
N LEU A 61 -6.33 -11.08 -5.88
CA LEU A 61 -5.61 -10.26 -4.91
C LEU A 61 -6.56 -9.34 -4.12
N ALA A 62 -7.46 -8.65 -4.81
CA ALA A 62 -8.41 -7.72 -4.21
C ALA A 62 -9.38 -8.42 -3.25
N ASN A 63 -9.87 -9.62 -3.59
CA ASN A 63 -10.70 -10.43 -2.70
C ASN A 63 -9.98 -10.78 -1.39
N GLY A 64 -8.65 -10.93 -1.42
CA GLY A 64 -7.84 -11.13 -0.21
C GLY A 64 -7.81 -9.91 0.71
N LEU A 65 -7.91 -8.70 0.15
CA LEU A 65 -7.82 -7.45 0.92
C LEU A 65 -9.02 -7.27 1.87
N GLU A 66 -10.22 -7.69 1.47
CA GLU A 66 -11.42 -7.57 2.32
C GLU A 66 -11.19 -8.25 3.68
N ARG A 67 -10.69 -9.50 3.66
CA ARG A 67 -10.38 -10.24 4.89
C ARG A 67 -9.35 -9.50 5.73
N ARG A 68 -8.28 -9.01 5.12
CA ARG A 68 -7.16 -8.30 5.78
C ARG A 68 -7.62 -7.01 6.45
N ILE A 69 -8.48 -6.24 5.77
CA ILE A 69 -9.13 -5.04 6.33
C ILE A 69 -10.00 -5.41 7.54
N ARG A 70 -10.84 -6.45 7.41
CA ARG A 70 -11.74 -6.87 8.50
C ARG A 70 -11.02 -7.33 9.77
N ILE A 71 -9.85 -7.96 9.63
CA ILE A 71 -9.03 -8.35 10.78
C ILE A 71 -8.19 -7.19 11.33
N GLY A 72 -8.26 -6.01 10.73
CA GLY A 72 -7.57 -4.79 11.16
C GLY A 72 -6.08 -4.77 10.82
N GLU A 73 -5.65 -5.47 9.77
CA GLU A 73 -4.23 -5.52 9.37
C GLU A 73 -3.67 -4.13 9.03
N PHE A 74 -4.51 -3.24 8.51
CA PHE A 74 -4.14 -1.87 8.14
C PHE A 74 -4.48 -0.83 9.23
N THR A 75 -4.99 -1.26 10.38
CA THR A 75 -5.31 -0.36 11.49
C THR A 75 -4.08 -0.16 12.36
N LEU A 76 -3.32 0.92 12.09
CA LEU A 76 -2.09 1.27 12.81
C LEU A 76 -2.31 1.55 14.31
N HIS A 77 -3.49 2.05 14.68
CA HIS A 77 -3.91 2.24 16.07
C HIS A 77 -5.17 1.42 16.35
N ARG A 78 -5.02 0.14 16.72
CA ARG A 78 -6.13 -0.61 17.29
C ARG A 78 -6.43 -0.04 18.69
N THR A 79 -7.27 0.98 18.78
CA THR A 79 -7.86 1.38 20.05
C THR A 79 -8.64 0.18 20.57
N ARG A 80 -8.21 -0.39 21.70
CA ARG A 80 -9.06 -1.31 22.48
C ARG A 80 -10.33 -0.54 22.82
N GLN A 81 -11.40 -0.76 22.07
CA GLN A 81 -12.75 -0.48 22.52
C GLN A 81 -13.33 -1.77 23.11
#